data_AF-A0A9P8J7Q3-F1
#
_entry.id   AF-A0A9P8J7Q3-F1
#
_cell.length_a   1.000
_cell.length_b   1.000
_cell.length_c   1.000
_cell.angle_alpha   90.00
_cell.angle_beta   90.00
_cell.angle_gamma   90.00
#
_symmetry.space_group_name_H-M   'P 1'
#
loop_
_entity.id
_entity.type
_entity.pdbx_description
1 polymer ?
#
loop_
_entity_poly.entity_id
_entity_poly.type
_entity_poly.pdbx_seq_one_letter_code
_entity_poly.pdbx_strand_id
1 'polypeptide(L)'
;MNETDDVTNRLAELLRHPDDLDKIASLKSEFTRKKAAVDGQLRIGLKEQLEITQQGMSSINDGQHTVNLIKDEMIKIDRLCVEAQNMIQDFPFVDKVAQTHRNFAQVEDMKAQIESFGRNLDDLENLLREDDENTENQDNLLAIHYGLTKLRDIRDIALDSIKSSTEDAGTELINNLQLGETGATLQDHFTRLDDVIDWFDEHVGSACLNLIPLVQSGNNGIIVRLALIVEKEEEKDRQVEALQHAHREFKDLASRFKSMNAGQKELRGYKDKFLKAIEYNCQAQFDQAGETFFEDPDKLEKSVRWYFNDLNTVKLGMQTLMPKKWRIFKTYVGIYHKLMHDFLMSKVQDDQLNPPHMLAIVHWVAKYYAKMDKLGVSADQLHPHVIDDREADIIREYRTLITNAVEQ
;
A
#
# COMPACT_ATOMS: atom_id res chain seq x y z
N MET A 1 -10.77 44.17 23.16
CA MET A 1 -10.67 45.55 22.65
C MET A 1 -10.98 45.65 21.16
N ASN A 2 -10.70 44.65 20.31
CA ASN A 2 -10.89 44.77 18.85
C ASN A 2 -12.34 44.69 18.34
N GLU A 3 -13.28 44.00 19.01
CA GLU A 3 -14.66 43.89 18.51
C GLU A 3 -15.47 45.18 18.67
N THR A 4 -15.23 45.92 19.76
CA THR A 4 -15.88 47.23 19.98
C THR A 4 -15.42 48.27 18.96
N ASP A 5 -14.17 48.19 18.52
CA ASP A 5 -13.62 49.10 17.50
C ASP A 5 -14.14 48.78 16.09
N ASP A 6 -14.43 47.52 15.76
CA ASP A 6 -15.07 47.16 14.48
C ASP A 6 -16.54 47.65 14.41
N VAL A 7 -17.27 47.56 15.53
CA VAL A 7 -18.66 48.02 15.62
C VAL A 7 -18.74 49.55 15.53
N THR A 8 -17.83 50.28 16.16
CA THR A 8 -17.76 51.75 16.06
C THR A 8 -17.34 52.20 14.67
N ASN A 9 -16.42 51.49 14.00
CA ASN A 9 -16.03 51.76 12.62
C ASN A 9 -17.18 51.54 11.63
N ARG A 10 -17.92 50.44 11.76
CA ARG A 10 -19.14 50.20 10.95
C ARG A 10 -20.24 51.22 11.21
N LEU A 11 -20.39 51.68 12.45
CA LEU A 11 -21.36 52.73 12.80
C LEU A 11 -20.95 54.08 12.18
N ALA A 12 -19.65 54.39 12.17
CA ALA A 12 -19.10 55.58 11.54
C ALA A 12 -19.25 55.57 10.00
N GLU A 13 -19.26 54.38 9.37
CA GLU A 13 -19.56 54.25 7.94
C GLU A 13 -21.04 54.47 7.60
N LEU A 14 -21.97 54.15 8.50
CA LEU A 14 -23.41 54.31 8.29
C LEU A 14 -23.96 55.73 8.57
N LEU A 15 -23.24 56.57 9.32
CA LEU A 15 -23.68 57.91 9.75
C LEU A 15 -22.70 59.01 9.28
N ARG A 16 -22.53 59.17 7.97
CA ARG A 16 -21.56 60.12 7.38
C ARG A 16 -22.12 61.55 7.21
N HIS A 17 -23.43 61.72 7.10
CA HIS A 17 -24.07 63.04 6.92
C HIS A 17 -25.12 63.34 8.01
N PRO A 18 -25.38 64.64 8.33
CA PRO A 18 -26.33 65.02 9.39
C PRO A 18 -27.75 64.48 9.17
N ASP A 19 -28.19 64.36 7.91
CA ASP A 19 -29.52 63.84 7.54
C ASP A 19 -29.65 62.32 7.78
N ASP A 20 -28.54 61.59 7.98
CA ASP A 20 -28.56 60.16 8.30
C ASP A 20 -28.95 59.90 9.78
N LEU A 21 -28.98 60.95 10.62
CA LEU A 21 -29.48 60.86 11.99
C LEU A 21 -30.97 60.47 12.03
N ASP A 22 -31.76 60.85 11.03
CA ASP A 22 -33.17 60.47 10.92
C ASP A 22 -33.35 58.95 10.68
N LYS A 23 -32.33 58.28 10.12
CA LYS A 23 -32.33 56.82 9.86
C LYS A 23 -31.92 56.01 11.10
N ILE A 24 -31.50 56.65 12.19
CA ILE A 24 -31.09 55.95 13.43
C ILE A 24 -32.27 55.17 14.03
N ALA A 25 -33.48 55.70 13.99
CA ALA A 25 -34.65 55.01 14.53
C ALA A 25 -34.94 53.71 13.76
N SER A 26 -34.83 53.73 12.43
CA SER A 26 -35.01 52.54 11.59
C SER A 26 -33.87 51.53 11.76
N LEU A 27 -32.61 51.98 11.80
CA LEU A 27 -31.45 51.11 12.01
C LEU A 27 -31.48 50.47 13.40
N LYS A 28 -31.84 51.22 14.44
CA LYS A 28 -32.02 50.69 15.80
C LYS A 28 -33.09 49.60 15.81
N SER A 29 -34.21 49.80 15.13
CA SER A 29 -35.25 48.77 14.99
C SER A 29 -34.73 47.54 14.25
N GLU A 30 -34.00 47.71 13.15
CA GLU A 30 -33.44 46.62 12.36
C GLU A 30 -32.40 45.81 13.15
N PHE A 31 -31.45 46.48 13.83
CA PHE A 31 -30.47 45.82 14.67
C PHE A 31 -31.10 45.16 15.91
N THR A 32 -32.15 45.75 16.48
CA THR A 32 -32.91 45.10 17.56
C THR A 32 -33.58 43.82 17.06
N ARG A 33 -34.14 43.83 15.84
CA ARG A 33 -34.73 42.65 15.21
C ARG A 33 -33.68 41.59 14.88
N LYS A 34 -32.53 41.98 14.32
CA LYS A 34 -31.40 41.05 14.04
C LYS A 34 -30.85 40.46 15.33
N LYS A 35 -30.68 41.27 16.38
CA LYS A 35 -30.28 40.80 17.71
C LYS A 35 -31.30 39.80 18.26
N ALA A 36 -32.59 40.11 18.22
CA ALA A 36 -33.63 39.19 18.69
C ALA A 36 -33.65 37.87 17.91
N ALA A 37 -33.36 37.90 16.60
CA ALA A 37 -33.23 36.69 15.79
C ALA A 37 -32.00 35.86 16.17
N VAL A 38 -30.83 36.50 16.35
CA VAL A 38 -29.59 35.85 16.78
C VAL A 38 -29.72 35.30 18.20
N ASP A 39 -30.30 36.06 19.14
CA ASP A 39 -30.58 35.63 20.50
C ASP A 39 -31.55 34.43 20.51
N GLY A 40 -32.55 34.44 19.62
CA GLY A 40 -33.45 33.30 19.41
C GLY A 40 -32.72 32.05 18.92
N GLN A 41 -31.86 32.19 17.92
CA GLN A 41 -31.03 31.09 17.40
C GLN A 41 -30.04 30.57 18.45
N LEU A 42 -29.37 31.46 19.19
CA LEU A 42 -28.48 31.11 20.29
C LEU A 42 -29.22 30.36 21.39
N ARG A 43 -30.43 30.78 21.75
CA ARG A 43 -31.22 30.09 22.78
C ARG A 43 -31.62 28.69 22.35
N ILE A 44 -31.96 28.50 21.07
CA ILE A 44 -32.28 27.18 20.52
C ILE A 44 -31.03 26.31 20.48
N GLY A 45 -29.92 26.82 19.94
CA GLY A 45 -28.66 26.07 19.85
C GLY A 45 -28.06 25.74 21.23
N LEU A 46 -28.16 26.66 22.20
CA LEU A 46 -27.72 26.41 23.57
C LEU A 46 -28.58 25.32 24.22
N LYS A 47 -29.91 25.35 24.02
CA LYS A 47 -30.80 24.31 24.55
C LYS A 47 -30.46 22.93 23.95
N GLU A 48 -30.25 22.87 22.63
CA GLU A 48 -29.87 21.64 21.93
C GLU A 48 -28.51 21.10 22.43
N GLN A 49 -27.51 21.96 22.57
CA GLN A 49 -26.21 21.57 23.13
C GLN A 49 -26.31 21.08 24.57
N LEU A 50 -27.15 21.71 25.40
CA LEU A 50 -27.39 21.27 26.78
C LEU A 50 -28.06 19.90 26.82
N GLU A 51 -29.02 19.67 25.92
CA GLU A 51 -29.72 18.39 25.81
C GLU A 51 -28.79 17.27 25.32
N ILE A 52 -27.96 17.53 24.31
CA ILE A 52 -26.91 16.60 23.84
C ILE A 52 -25.91 16.31 24.96
N THR A 53 -25.46 17.34 25.68
CA THR A 53 -24.51 17.17 26.79
C THR A 53 -25.13 16.37 27.92
N GLN A 54 -26.39 16.61 28.26
CA GLN A 54 -27.10 15.87 29.30
C GLN A 54 -27.32 14.40 28.91
N GLN A 55 -27.71 14.15 27.65
CA GLN A 55 -27.83 12.79 27.12
C GLN A 55 -26.46 12.08 27.12
N GLY A 56 -25.41 12.76 26.67
CA GLY A 56 -24.04 12.24 26.70
C GLY A 56 -23.57 11.92 28.12
N MET A 57 -23.86 12.78 29.09
CA MET A 57 -23.54 12.55 30.50
C MET A 57 -24.28 11.31 31.05
N SER A 58 -25.57 11.15 30.70
CA SER A 58 -26.34 9.96 31.07
C SER A 58 -25.74 8.71 30.46
N SER A 59 -25.44 8.71 29.16
CA SER A 59 -24.86 7.55 28.47
C SER A 59 -23.49 7.18 29.03
N ILE A 60 -22.65 8.15 29.41
CA ILE A 60 -21.37 7.88 30.07
C ILE A 60 -21.59 7.24 31.45
N ASN A 61 -22.53 7.76 32.23
CA ASN A 61 -22.82 7.22 33.55
C ASN A 61 -23.38 5.79 33.47
N ASP A 62 -24.29 5.54 32.52
CA ASP A 62 -24.84 4.20 32.26
C ASP A 62 -23.77 3.22 31.75
N GLY A 63 -22.88 3.70 30.86
CA GLY A 63 -21.73 2.94 30.40
C GLY A 63 -20.76 2.60 31.54
N GLN A 64 -20.47 3.56 32.42
CA GLN A 64 -19.64 3.33 33.59
C GLN A 64 -20.28 2.35 34.57
N HIS A 65 -21.59 2.43 34.78
CA HIS A 65 -22.32 1.46 35.60
C HIS A 65 -22.24 0.06 34.99
N THR A 66 -22.44 -0.06 33.68
CA THR A 66 -22.36 -1.34 32.96
C THR A 66 -20.94 -1.93 33.03
N VAL A 67 -19.89 -1.12 32.86
CA VAL A 67 -18.50 -1.57 32.98
C VAL A 67 -18.18 -2.05 34.40
N ASN A 68 -18.66 -1.36 35.43
CA ASN A 68 -18.50 -1.80 36.81
C ASN A 68 -19.23 -3.12 37.06
N LEU A 69 -20.43 -3.29 36.50
CA LEU A 69 -21.22 -4.51 36.63
C LEU A 69 -20.53 -5.69 35.90
N ILE A 70 -19.97 -5.45 34.71
CA ILE A 70 -19.14 -6.43 33.99
C ILE A 70 -17.91 -6.82 34.83
N LYS A 71 -17.22 -5.84 35.41
CA LYS A 71 -16.06 -6.10 36.28
C LYS A 71 -16.42 -6.96 37.47
N ASP A 72 -17.53 -6.64 38.16
CA ASP A 72 -17.99 -7.40 39.32
C ASP A 72 -18.39 -8.83 38.94
N GLU A 73 -19.08 -9.01 37.81
CA GLU A 73 -19.40 -10.35 37.28
C GLU A 73 -18.13 -11.10 36.85
N MET A 74 -17.13 -10.45 36.25
CA MET A 74 -15.85 -11.06 35.92
C MET A 74 -15.10 -11.55 37.17
N ILE A 75 -15.13 -10.78 38.26
CA ILE A 75 -14.53 -11.16 39.54
C ILE A 75 -15.28 -12.36 40.13
N LYS A 76 -16.62 -12.40 40.03
CA LYS A 76 -17.41 -13.56 40.47
C LYS A 76 -17.08 -14.80 39.64
N ILE A 77 -16.98 -14.67 38.32
CA ILE A 77 -16.60 -15.78 37.42
C ILE A 77 -15.22 -16.30 37.79
N ASP A 78 -14.23 -15.42 37.96
CA ASP A 78 -12.87 -15.81 38.33
C ASP A 78 -12.85 -16.54 39.69
N ARG A 79 -13.57 -16.01 40.68
CA ARG A 79 -13.72 -16.66 41.98
C ARG A 79 -14.36 -18.04 41.87
N LEU A 80 -15.46 -18.17 41.12
CA LEU A 80 -16.14 -19.45 40.89
C LEU A 80 -15.25 -20.45 40.14
N CYS A 81 -14.45 -19.99 39.18
CA CYS A 81 -13.47 -20.82 38.47
C CYS A 81 -12.39 -21.35 39.43
N VAL A 82 -11.84 -20.49 40.30
CA VAL A 82 -10.83 -20.90 41.30
C VAL A 82 -11.44 -21.86 42.33
N GLU A 83 -12.65 -21.58 42.82
CA GLU A 83 -13.37 -22.45 43.76
C GLU A 83 -13.70 -23.81 43.13
N ALA A 84 -14.12 -23.84 41.86
CA ALA A 84 -14.37 -25.07 41.10
C ALA A 84 -13.09 -25.87 40.82
N GLN A 85 -11.97 -25.19 40.54
CA GLN A 85 -10.65 -25.82 40.38
C GLN A 85 -10.20 -26.52 41.66
N ASN A 86 -10.48 -25.93 42.83
CA ASN A 86 -10.15 -26.52 44.13
C ASN A 86 -11.11 -27.65 44.55
N MET A 87 -12.32 -27.69 43.99
CA MET A 87 -13.35 -28.69 44.30
C MET A 87 -13.14 -30.00 43.52
N ILE A 88 -12.53 -29.95 42.34
CA ILE A 88 -12.16 -31.12 41.54
C ILE A 88 -10.67 -31.41 41.78
N GLN A 89 -10.35 -32.28 42.74
CA GLN A 89 -8.95 -32.59 43.11
C GLN A 89 -8.07 -33.01 41.92
N ASP A 90 -8.66 -33.65 40.90
CA ASP A 90 -7.94 -34.15 39.73
C ASP A 90 -8.01 -33.23 38.50
N PHE A 91 -8.63 -32.05 38.58
CA PHE A 91 -8.74 -31.14 37.43
C PHE A 91 -7.39 -30.72 36.84
N PRO A 92 -6.34 -30.45 37.63
CA PRO A 92 -5.00 -30.21 37.08
C PRO A 92 -4.44 -31.40 36.28
N PHE A 93 -4.83 -32.63 36.61
CA PHE A 93 -4.46 -33.82 35.83
C PHE A 93 -5.29 -33.93 34.55
N VAL A 94 -6.59 -33.65 34.60
CA VAL A 94 -7.47 -33.61 33.42
C VAL A 94 -7.03 -32.53 32.44
N ASP A 95 -6.67 -31.34 32.93
CA ASP A 95 -6.16 -30.24 32.11
C ASP A 95 -4.83 -30.59 31.46
N LYS A 96 -3.90 -31.21 32.22
CA LYS A 96 -2.66 -31.76 31.64
C LYS A 96 -2.95 -32.81 30.57
N VAL A 97 -3.87 -33.75 30.80
CA VAL A 97 -4.24 -34.77 29.81
C VAL A 97 -4.86 -34.14 28.57
N ALA A 98 -5.75 -33.15 28.74
CA ALA A 98 -6.35 -32.42 27.62
C ALA A 98 -5.30 -31.62 26.83
N GLN A 99 -4.37 -30.97 27.51
CA GLN A 99 -3.24 -30.27 26.90
C GLN A 99 -2.34 -31.26 26.15
N THR A 100 -2.01 -32.39 26.76
CA THR A 100 -1.24 -33.46 26.13
C THR A 100 -1.94 -34.00 24.87
N HIS A 101 -3.25 -34.25 24.90
CA HIS A 101 -4.01 -34.65 23.72
C HIS A 101 -4.01 -33.59 22.61
N ARG A 102 -4.17 -32.30 22.96
CA ARG A 102 -4.07 -31.21 21.97
C ARG A 102 -2.69 -31.15 21.34
N ASN A 103 -1.64 -31.26 22.14
CA ASN A 103 -0.26 -31.27 21.65
C ASN A 103 -0.02 -32.48 20.75
N PHE A 104 -0.51 -33.68 21.12
CA PHE A 104 -0.40 -34.87 20.26
C PHE A 104 -1.15 -34.71 18.94
N ALA A 105 -2.36 -34.16 18.95
CA ALA A 105 -3.11 -33.90 17.73
C ALA A 105 -2.37 -32.91 16.80
N GLN A 106 -1.74 -31.87 17.37
CA GLN A 106 -0.91 -30.93 16.60
C GLN A 106 0.33 -31.61 16.00
N VAL A 107 1.00 -32.49 16.75
CA VAL A 107 2.18 -33.22 16.25
C VAL A 107 1.78 -34.24 15.19
N GLU A 108 0.63 -34.89 15.33
CA GLU A 108 0.08 -35.82 14.32
C GLU A 108 -0.25 -35.09 13.01
N ASP A 109 -0.93 -33.94 13.09
CA ASP A 109 -1.21 -33.08 11.94
C ASP A 109 0.09 -32.57 11.29
N MET A 110 1.05 -32.09 12.09
CA MET A 110 2.36 -31.66 11.58
C MET A 110 3.09 -32.81 10.88
N LYS A 111 3.07 -34.02 11.44
CA LYS A 111 3.66 -35.20 10.80
C LYS A 111 2.98 -35.50 9.46
N ALA A 112 1.65 -35.51 9.41
CA ALA A 112 0.91 -35.76 8.17
C ALA A 112 1.22 -34.70 7.09
N GLN A 113 1.32 -33.43 7.48
CA GLN A 113 1.69 -32.33 6.60
C GLN A 113 3.11 -32.53 6.04
N ILE A 114 4.08 -32.88 6.89
CA ILE A 114 5.46 -33.13 6.49
C ILE A 114 5.56 -34.37 5.58
N GLU A 115 4.83 -35.45 5.85
CA GLU A 115 4.79 -36.64 4.97
C GLU A 115 4.16 -36.35 3.60
N SER A 116 3.23 -35.39 3.52
CA SER A 116 2.65 -34.93 2.26
C SER A 116 3.50 -33.87 1.55
N PHE A 117 4.46 -33.26 2.24
CA PHE A 117 5.22 -32.10 1.77
C PHE A 117 5.97 -32.39 0.46
N GLY A 118 6.69 -33.51 0.40
CA GLY A 118 7.46 -33.88 -0.80
C GLY A 118 6.57 -34.06 -2.03
N ARG A 119 5.45 -34.78 -1.89
CA ARG A 119 4.48 -34.99 -3.00
C ARG A 119 3.87 -33.67 -3.47
N ASN A 120 3.45 -32.82 -2.53
CA ASN A 120 2.90 -31.51 -2.87
C ASN A 120 3.93 -30.61 -3.57
N LEU A 121 5.23 -30.73 -3.20
CA LEU A 121 6.30 -30.00 -3.86
C LEU A 121 6.56 -30.50 -5.28
N ASP A 122 6.58 -31.82 -5.48
CA ASP A 122 6.71 -32.44 -6.80
C ASP A 122 5.53 -32.03 -7.73
N ASP A 123 4.30 -31.99 -7.19
CA ASP A 123 3.12 -31.54 -7.92
C ASP A 123 3.25 -30.07 -8.36
N LEU A 124 3.77 -29.20 -7.49
CA LEU A 124 4.00 -27.78 -7.81
C LEU A 124 5.11 -27.58 -8.84
N GLU A 125 6.19 -28.35 -8.77
CA GLU A 125 7.25 -28.34 -9.78
C GLU A 125 6.72 -28.74 -11.17
N ASN A 126 5.82 -29.73 -11.22
CA ASN A 126 5.20 -30.13 -12.48
C ASN A 126 4.28 -29.02 -13.03
N LEU A 127 3.47 -28.38 -12.18
CA LEU A 127 2.62 -27.25 -12.59
C LEU A 127 3.44 -26.05 -13.09
N LEU A 128 4.58 -25.76 -12.45
CA LEU A 128 5.50 -24.72 -12.93
C LEU A 128 6.10 -25.07 -14.28
N ARG A 129 6.49 -26.33 -14.49
CA ARG A 129 6.99 -26.79 -15.79
C ARG A 129 5.95 -26.66 -16.90
N GLU A 130 4.68 -26.94 -16.61
CA GLU A 130 3.56 -26.73 -17.55
C GLU A 130 3.37 -25.24 -17.88
N ASP A 131 3.49 -24.35 -16.90
CA ASP A 131 3.42 -22.90 -17.11
C ASP A 131 4.62 -22.36 -17.90
N ASP A 132 5.81 -22.97 -17.77
CA ASP A 132 6.99 -22.66 -18.59
C ASP A 132 6.80 -23.06 -20.05
N GLU A 133 6.17 -24.21 -20.32
CA GLU A 133 5.83 -24.64 -21.68
C GLU A 133 4.77 -23.72 -22.33
N ASN A 134 3.92 -23.08 -21.51
CA ASN A 134 2.88 -22.16 -21.96
C ASN A 134 3.03 -20.77 -21.33
N THR A 135 4.15 -20.12 -21.66
CA THR A 135 4.53 -18.80 -21.10
C THR A 135 3.50 -17.70 -21.38
N GLU A 136 2.67 -17.84 -22.41
CA GLU A 136 1.68 -16.81 -22.75
C GLU A 136 0.47 -16.83 -21.80
N ASN A 137 -0.04 -18.01 -21.44
CA ASN A 137 -1.27 -18.10 -20.64
C ASN A 137 -1.04 -18.33 -19.16
N GLN A 138 -0.03 -19.11 -18.74
CA GLN A 138 0.33 -19.41 -17.34
C GLN A 138 -0.89 -19.67 -16.42
N ASP A 139 -1.76 -20.61 -16.81
CA ASP A 139 -3.05 -20.83 -16.14
C ASP A 139 -2.89 -21.30 -14.68
N ASN A 140 -1.77 -21.94 -14.35
CA ASN A 140 -1.55 -22.55 -13.04
C ASN A 140 -1.00 -21.57 -11.99
N LEU A 141 -0.66 -20.34 -12.36
CA LEU A 141 -0.02 -19.34 -11.47
C LEU A 141 -0.74 -19.15 -10.12
N LEU A 142 -2.08 -19.15 -10.11
CA LEU A 142 -2.86 -19.03 -8.86
C LEU A 142 -2.78 -20.29 -8.00
N ALA A 143 -2.85 -21.47 -8.63
CA ALA A 143 -2.76 -22.74 -7.94
C ALA A 143 -1.36 -22.92 -7.33
N ILE A 144 -0.32 -22.55 -8.08
CA ILE A 144 1.07 -22.58 -7.63
C ILE A 144 1.26 -21.64 -6.44
N HIS A 145 0.81 -20.39 -6.55
CA HIS A 145 0.91 -19.43 -5.46
C HIS A 145 0.23 -19.91 -4.17
N TYR A 146 -0.96 -20.51 -4.29
CA TYR A 146 -1.68 -21.05 -3.14
C TYR A 146 -0.96 -22.25 -2.52
N GLY A 147 -0.47 -23.18 -3.35
CA GLY A 147 0.29 -24.34 -2.88
C GLY A 147 1.61 -23.94 -2.21
N LEU A 148 2.38 -23.04 -2.82
CA LEU A 148 3.61 -22.51 -2.23
C LEU A 148 3.35 -21.78 -0.91
N THR A 149 2.25 -21.01 -0.82
CA THR A 149 1.87 -20.39 0.45
C THR A 149 1.65 -21.45 1.53
N LYS A 150 0.91 -22.53 1.23
CA LYS A 150 0.70 -23.61 2.19
C LYS A 150 2.00 -24.29 2.62
N LEU A 151 2.89 -24.59 1.67
CA LEU A 151 4.18 -25.23 1.99
C LEU A 151 5.06 -24.30 2.84
N ARG A 152 5.06 -22.99 2.56
CA ARG A 152 5.73 -21.99 3.39
C ARG A 152 5.12 -21.94 4.80
N ASP A 153 3.80 -21.99 4.94
CA ASP A 153 3.13 -22.01 6.25
C ASP A 153 3.50 -23.28 7.05
N ILE A 154 3.56 -24.45 6.40
CA ILE A 154 4.01 -25.71 7.02
C ILE A 154 5.46 -25.59 7.50
N ARG A 155 6.35 -25.03 6.66
CA ARG A 155 7.75 -24.76 7.03
C ARG A 155 7.83 -23.86 8.25
N ASP A 156 7.08 -22.75 8.26
CA ASP A 156 7.11 -21.78 9.36
C ASP A 156 6.59 -22.40 10.67
N ILE A 157 5.54 -23.23 10.61
CA ILE A 157 5.00 -23.97 11.76
C ILE A 157 6.03 -24.99 12.28
N ALA A 158 6.68 -25.73 11.38
CA ALA A 158 7.71 -26.69 11.74
C ALA A 158 8.90 -25.99 12.43
N LEU A 159 9.40 -24.89 11.84
CA LEU A 159 10.50 -24.11 12.41
C LEU A 159 10.13 -23.48 13.76
N ASP A 160 8.89 -23.03 13.96
CA ASP A 160 8.44 -22.46 15.24
C ASP A 160 8.34 -23.52 16.34
N SER A 161 7.80 -24.69 16.01
CA SER A 161 7.72 -25.84 16.91
C SER A 161 9.12 -26.26 17.38
N ILE A 162 10.08 -26.22 16.46
CA ILE A 162 11.48 -26.54 16.74
C ILE A 162 12.16 -25.46 17.59
N LYS A 163 11.99 -24.16 17.26
CA LYS A 163 12.53 -23.03 18.06
C LYS A 163 11.94 -22.98 19.48
N SER A 164 10.73 -23.49 19.68
CA SER A 164 10.13 -23.60 21.01
C SER A 164 10.73 -24.72 21.87
N SER A 165 11.43 -25.67 21.23
CA SER A 165 12.16 -26.77 21.88
C SER A 165 13.61 -26.33 22.14
N THR A 166 14.19 -26.73 23.27
CA THR A 166 15.56 -26.35 23.70
C THR A 166 16.59 -26.39 22.56
N GLU A 167 17.36 -25.29 22.44
CA GLU A 167 18.18 -24.90 21.27
C GLU A 167 19.09 -26.01 20.70
N ASP A 168 19.59 -26.93 21.52
CA ASP A 168 20.47 -28.03 21.08
C ASP A 168 19.71 -29.18 20.40
N ALA A 169 18.56 -29.61 20.94
CA ALA A 169 17.81 -30.76 20.40
C ALA A 169 17.02 -30.39 19.13
N GLY A 170 16.57 -29.14 19.02
CA GLY A 170 15.82 -28.67 17.85
C GLY A 170 16.66 -28.60 16.58
N THR A 171 17.91 -28.16 16.71
CA THR A 171 18.84 -28.01 15.57
C THR A 171 19.27 -29.38 15.02
N GLU A 172 19.45 -30.38 15.88
CA GLU A 172 19.75 -31.75 15.47
C GLU A 172 18.58 -32.41 14.73
N LEU A 173 17.33 -32.08 15.07
CA LEU A 173 16.14 -32.59 14.38
C LEU A 173 16.02 -32.01 12.96
N ILE A 174 16.31 -30.72 12.73
CA ILE A 174 16.26 -30.15 11.37
C ILE A 174 17.25 -30.85 10.44
N ASN A 175 18.46 -31.10 10.94
CA ASN A 175 19.56 -31.62 10.13
C ASN A 175 19.52 -33.15 9.95
N ASN A 176 18.87 -33.88 10.86
CA ASN A 176 18.91 -35.35 10.87
C ASN A 176 17.53 -36.03 10.75
N LEU A 177 16.42 -35.29 10.79
CA LEU A 177 15.10 -35.87 10.58
C LEU A 177 14.93 -36.24 9.10
N GLN A 178 15.15 -37.52 8.81
CA GLN A 178 14.86 -38.12 7.51
C GLN A 178 13.35 -38.31 7.37
N LEU A 179 12.81 -37.88 6.24
CA LEU A 179 11.40 -37.94 5.93
C LEU A 179 11.15 -38.84 4.73
N GLY A 180 10.23 -39.78 4.90
CA GLY A 180 9.84 -40.75 3.87
C GLY A 180 10.85 -41.87 3.62
N GLU A 181 10.54 -42.72 2.65
CA GLU A 181 11.38 -43.88 2.25
C GLU A 181 12.66 -43.47 1.49
N THR A 182 12.75 -42.21 1.06
CA THR A 182 13.85 -41.64 0.28
C THR A 182 15.04 -41.16 1.12
N GLY A 183 14.89 -41.04 2.44
CA GLY A 183 15.98 -40.64 3.35
C GLY A 183 16.39 -39.16 3.25
N ALA A 184 15.63 -38.32 2.54
CA ALA A 184 15.88 -36.88 2.43
C ALA A 184 15.58 -36.18 3.76
N THR A 185 16.40 -35.19 4.12
CA THR A 185 16.19 -34.45 5.36
C THR A 185 15.12 -33.37 5.19
N LEU A 186 14.51 -32.94 6.31
CA LEU A 186 13.60 -31.80 6.30
C LEU A 186 14.26 -30.53 5.72
N GLN A 187 15.54 -30.34 5.97
CA GLN A 187 16.32 -29.23 5.42
C GLN A 187 16.47 -29.31 3.89
N ASP A 188 16.65 -30.51 3.33
CA ASP A 188 16.73 -30.70 1.87
C ASP A 188 15.40 -30.34 1.20
N HIS A 189 14.28 -30.72 1.81
CA HIS A 189 12.95 -30.35 1.34
C HIS A 189 12.69 -28.85 1.42
N PHE A 190 13.16 -28.16 2.46
CA PHE A 190 13.07 -26.70 2.57
C PHE A 190 13.96 -25.99 1.55
N THR A 191 15.15 -26.50 1.29
CA THR A 191 16.05 -25.95 0.26
C THR A 191 15.42 -26.08 -1.12
N ARG A 192 14.87 -27.26 -1.47
CA ARG A 192 14.09 -27.41 -2.72
C ARG A 192 12.90 -26.45 -2.77
N LEU A 193 12.19 -26.26 -1.65
CA LEU A 193 11.09 -25.31 -1.62
C LEU A 193 11.58 -23.90 -1.98
N ASP A 194 12.73 -23.45 -1.47
CA ASP A 194 13.30 -22.15 -1.82
C ASP A 194 13.63 -22.06 -3.32
N ASP A 195 14.19 -23.10 -3.93
CA ASP A 195 14.45 -23.15 -5.39
C ASP A 195 13.14 -22.99 -6.20
N VAL A 196 12.07 -23.68 -5.80
CA VAL A 196 10.76 -23.61 -6.46
C VAL A 196 10.10 -22.25 -6.24
N ILE A 197 10.32 -21.63 -5.08
CA ILE A 197 9.90 -20.27 -4.78
C ILE A 197 10.58 -19.28 -5.71
N ASP A 198 11.88 -19.39 -5.89
CA ASP A 198 12.65 -18.50 -6.76
C ASP A 198 12.19 -18.65 -8.22
N TRP A 199 11.96 -19.88 -8.68
CA TRP A 199 11.41 -20.14 -10.02
C TRP A 199 10.01 -19.53 -10.22
N PHE A 200 9.14 -19.59 -9.21
CA PHE A 200 7.85 -18.90 -9.25
C PHE A 200 8.00 -17.36 -9.22
N ASP A 201 8.95 -16.83 -8.44
CA ASP A 201 9.22 -15.39 -8.37
C ASP A 201 9.74 -14.85 -9.72
N GLU A 202 10.51 -15.65 -10.48
CA GLU A 202 10.92 -15.32 -11.84
C GLU A 202 9.72 -15.22 -12.79
N HIS A 203 8.76 -16.15 -12.71
CA HIS A 203 7.51 -16.09 -13.49
C HIS A 203 6.72 -14.82 -13.20
N VAL A 204 6.51 -14.53 -11.91
CA VAL A 204 5.80 -13.32 -11.46
C VAL A 204 6.54 -12.07 -11.91
N GLY A 205 7.87 -12.03 -11.79
CA GLY A 205 8.72 -10.93 -12.22
C GLY A 205 8.62 -10.69 -13.73
N SER A 206 8.72 -11.74 -14.53
CA SER A 206 8.55 -11.67 -16.00
C SER A 206 7.18 -11.17 -16.40
N ALA A 207 6.11 -11.65 -15.73
CA ALA A 207 4.75 -11.15 -15.96
C ALA A 207 4.60 -9.66 -15.60
N CYS A 208 5.26 -9.20 -14.53
CA CYS A 208 5.27 -7.79 -14.14
C CYS A 208 6.01 -6.90 -15.15
N LEU A 209 7.11 -7.38 -15.73
CA LEU A 209 7.87 -6.65 -16.74
C LEU A 209 7.13 -6.57 -18.09
N ASN A 210 6.29 -7.56 -18.40
CA ASN A 210 5.59 -7.68 -19.69
C ASN A 210 4.12 -7.20 -19.65
N LEU A 211 3.72 -6.43 -18.63
CA LEU A 211 2.33 -5.98 -18.46
C LEU A 211 1.75 -5.25 -19.68
N ILE A 212 2.49 -4.32 -20.28
CA ILE A 212 2.01 -3.53 -21.43
C ILE A 212 1.81 -4.41 -22.67
N PRO A 213 2.79 -5.22 -23.12
CA PRO A 213 2.59 -6.19 -24.18
C PRO A 213 1.41 -7.14 -23.93
N LEU A 214 1.25 -7.64 -22.70
CA LEU A 214 0.16 -8.57 -22.35
C LEU A 214 -1.22 -7.92 -22.52
N VAL A 215 -1.37 -6.64 -22.14
CA VAL A 215 -2.62 -5.88 -22.39
C VAL A 215 -2.85 -5.70 -23.90
N GLN A 216 -1.79 -5.39 -24.66
CA GLN A 216 -1.90 -5.15 -26.11
C GLN A 216 -2.27 -6.42 -26.89
N SER A 217 -1.73 -7.57 -26.48
CA SER A 217 -2.07 -8.89 -27.02
C SER A 217 -3.47 -9.37 -26.60
N GLY A 218 -4.14 -8.64 -25.70
CA GLY A 218 -5.47 -8.99 -25.20
C GLY A 218 -5.49 -10.16 -24.21
N ASN A 219 -4.32 -10.57 -23.69
CA ASN A 219 -4.23 -11.63 -22.69
C ASN A 219 -4.54 -11.08 -21.30
N ASN A 220 -5.82 -10.88 -21.05
CA ASN A 220 -6.31 -10.32 -19.79
C ASN A 220 -6.24 -11.32 -18.64
N GLY A 221 -6.15 -12.63 -18.92
CA GLY A 221 -6.19 -13.69 -17.93
C GLY A 221 -5.01 -13.62 -16.96
N ILE A 222 -3.79 -13.59 -17.51
CA ILE A 222 -2.55 -13.51 -16.73
C ILE A 222 -2.49 -12.22 -15.88
N ILE A 223 -2.97 -11.10 -16.41
CA ILE A 223 -3.00 -9.80 -15.70
C ILE A 223 -3.91 -9.88 -14.47
N VAL A 224 -5.10 -10.47 -14.63
CA VAL A 224 -6.03 -10.64 -13.50
C VAL A 224 -5.44 -11.60 -12.46
N ARG A 225 -4.83 -12.72 -12.90
CA ARG A 225 -4.19 -13.68 -11.98
C ARG A 225 -3.03 -13.03 -11.21
N LEU A 226 -2.16 -12.29 -11.89
CA LEU A 226 -1.07 -11.53 -11.26
C LEU A 226 -1.61 -10.48 -10.27
N ALA A 227 -2.62 -9.71 -10.68
CA ALA A 227 -3.23 -8.70 -9.81
C ALA A 227 -3.85 -9.32 -8.55
N LEU A 228 -4.48 -10.49 -8.67
CA LEU A 228 -5.03 -11.24 -7.54
C LEU A 228 -3.94 -11.73 -6.59
N ILE A 229 -2.82 -12.23 -7.11
CA ILE A 229 -1.66 -12.66 -6.30
C ILE A 229 -1.13 -11.47 -5.50
N VAL A 230 -0.78 -10.37 -6.19
CA VAL A 230 -0.23 -9.19 -5.54
C VAL A 230 -1.23 -8.57 -4.55
N GLU A 231 -2.54 -8.60 -4.84
CA GLU A 231 -3.57 -8.14 -3.91
C GLU A 231 -3.64 -9.00 -2.65
N LYS A 232 -3.60 -10.33 -2.80
CA LYS A 232 -3.68 -11.25 -1.66
C LYS A 232 -2.43 -11.20 -0.81
N GLU A 233 -1.26 -11.07 -1.42
CA GLU A 233 0.00 -10.90 -0.70
C GLU A 233 0.07 -9.52 -0.01
N GLU A 234 -0.44 -8.44 -0.63
CA GLU A 234 -0.56 -7.13 0.04
C GLU A 234 -1.45 -7.21 1.30
N GLU A 235 -2.57 -7.95 1.22
CA GLU A 235 -3.47 -8.12 2.36
C GLU A 235 -2.80 -8.87 3.51
N LYS A 236 -2.07 -9.95 3.21
CA LYS A 236 -1.31 -10.70 4.21
C LYS A 236 -0.17 -9.88 4.78
N ASP A 237 0.67 -9.25 3.95
CA ASP A 237 1.79 -8.42 4.41
C ASP A 237 1.31 -7.32 5.36
N ARG A 238 0.16 -6.69 5.08
CA ARG A 238 -0.45 -5.71 5.99
C ARG A 238 -0.89 -6.32 7.33
N GLN A 239 -1.46 -7.53 7.31
CA GLN A 239 -1.81 -8.24 8.54
C GLN A 239 -0.57 -8.55 9.36
N VAL A 240 0.52 -9.00 8.72
CA VAL A 240 1.80 -9.28 9.36
C VAL A 240 2.41 -8.02 9.97
N GLU A 241 2.43 -6.92 9.22
CA GLU A 241 2.93 -5.64 9.71
C GLU A 241 2.13 -5.15 10.92
N ALA A 242 0.81 -5.25 10.88
CA ALA A 242 -0.06 -4.90 12.00
C ALA A 242 0.20 -5.78 13.24
N LEU A 243 0.39 -7.09 13.04
CA LEU A 243 0.75 -8.02 14.12
C LEU A 243 2.12 -7.71 14.71
N GLN A 244 3.12 -7.42 13.87
CA GLN A 244 4.46 -7.03 14.32
C GLN A 244 4.43 -5.70 15.09
N HIS A 245 3.66 -4.72 14.62
CA HIS A 245 3.47 -3.45 15.30
C HIS A 245 2.80 -3.63 16.67
N ALA A 246 1.71 -4.40 16.72
CA ALA A 246 1.02 -4.73 17.96
C ALA A 246 1.92 -5.48 18.94
N HIS A 247 2.78 -6.39 18.46
CA HIS A 247 3.76 -7.09 19.29
C HIS A 247 4.83 -6.14 19.86
N ARG A 248 5.27 -5.16 19.07
CA ARG A 248 6.26 -4.14 19.51
C ARG A 248 5.66 -3.19 20.55
N GLU A 249 4.42 -2.73 20.35
CA GLU A 249 3.77 -1.77 21.24
C GLU A 249 3.16 -2.40 22.50
N PHE A 250 2.60 -3.61 22.40
CA PHE A 250 1.87 -4.29 23.49
C PHE A 250 2.49 -5.63 23.84
N LYS A 251 3.76 -5.62 24.27
CA LYS A 251 4.54 -6.82 24.61
C LYS A 251 3.87 -7.75 25.63
N ASP A 252 3.16 -7.19 26.62
CA ASP A 252 2.43 -7.96 27.64
C ASP A 252 1.15 -8.63 27.10
N LEU A 253 0.41 -7.95 26.22
CA LEU A 253 -0.80 -8.50 25.60
C LEU A 253 -0.43 -9.55 24.54
N ALA A 254 0.66 -9.32 23.81
CA ALA A 254 1.14 -10.18 22.74
C ALA A 254 1.58 -11.58 23.23
N SER A 255 2.03 -11.70 24.48
CA SER A 255 2.32 -13.01 25.10
C SER A 255 1.09 -13.91 25.23
N ARG A 256 -0.11 -13.32 25.35
CA ARG A 256 -1.39 -14.03 25.48
C ARG A 256 -2.05 -14.38 24.14
N PHE A 257 -1.64 -13.73 23.05
CA PHE A 257 -2.11 -14.00 21.68
C PHE A 257 -1.20 -14.96 20.90
N LYS A 258 -0.23 -15.62 21.56
CA LYS A 258 0.70 -16.56 20.93
C LYS A 258 0.03 -17.68 20.13
N SER A 259 -1.20 -18.10 20.48
CA SER A 259 -1.94 -19.12 19.73
C SER A 259 -2.56 -18.63 18.42
N MET A 260 -2.48 -17.33 18.11
CA MET A 260 -2.94 -16.73 16.86
C MET A 260 -1.80 -16.50 15.85
N ASN A 261 -0.57 -16.92 16.17
CA ASN A 261 0.63 -16.78 15.33
C ASN A 261 0.72 -17.81 14.18
N ALA A 262 -0.40 -18.42 13.79
CA ALA A 262 -0.46 -19.34 12.65
C ALA A 262 -0.66 -18.53 11.36
N GLY A 263 0.43 -18.30 10.61
CA GLY A 263 0.40 -17.63 9.32
C GLY A 263 1.76 -17.07 8.92
N GLN A 264 1.82 -16.47 7.72
CA GLN A 264 3.00 -15.80 7.17
C GLN A 264 3.65 -14.87 8.20
N LYS A 265 4.93 -15.06 8.51
CA LYS A 265 5.66 -14.21 9.48
C LYS A 265 6.54 -13.15 8.83
N GLU A 266 6.90 -13.37 7.57
CA GLU A 266 7.81 -12.51 6.80
C GLU A 266 7.03 -11.70 5.76
N LEU A 267 7.41 -10.43 5.61
CA LEU A 267 6.89 -9.56 4.58
C LEU A 267 7.51 -9.98 3.23
N ARG A 268 6.67 -10.38 2.28
CA ARG A 268 7.15 -10.85 0.96
C ARG A 268 7.32 -9.69 -0.02
N GLY A 269 6.56 -8.61 0.13
CA GLY A 269 6.78 -7.36 -0.60
C GLY A 269 6.49 -7.44 -2.10
N TYR A 270 5.62 -8.36 -2.55
CA TYR A 270 5.28 -8.51 -3.97
C TYR A 270 4.76 -7.22 -4.59
N LYS A 271 4.04 -6.39 -3.82
CA LYS A 271 3.56 -5.09 -4.28
C LYS A 271 4.70 -4.12 -4.59
N ASP A 272 5.74 -4.09 -3.76
CA ASP A 272 6.90 -3.22 -4.00
C ASP A 272 7.73 -3.74 -5.17
N LYS A 273 7.90 -5.06 -5.28
CA LYS A 273 8.53 -5.70 -6.46
C LYS A 273 7.76 -5.35 -7.74
N PHE A 274 6.42 -5.40 -7.71
CA PHE A 274 5.56 -5.03 -8.83
C PHE A 274 5.74 -3.58 -9.26
N LEU A 275 5.75 -2.62 -8.32
CA LEU A 275 5.97 -1.21 -8.63
C LEU A 275 7.38 -0.96 -9.19
N LYS A 276 8.41 -1.61 -8.62
CA LYS A 276 9.79 -1.54 -9.13
C LYS A 276 9.94 -2.13 -10.52
N ALA A 277 9.22 -3.20 -10.85
CA ALA A 277 9.23 -3.78 -12.20
C ALA A 277 8.68 -2.80 -13.24
N ILE A 278 7.62 -2.05 -12.90
CA ILE A 278 7.08 -0.98 -13.76
C ILE A 278 8.11 0.14 -13.93
N GLU A 279 8.75 0.57 -12.85
CA GLU A 279 9.83 1.57 -12.89
C GLU A 279 10.99 1.12 -13.77
N TYR A 280 11.44 -0.13 -13.61
CA TYR A 280 12.56 -0.69 -14.36
C TYR A 280 12.27 -0.80 -15.86
N ASN A 281 11.07 -1.28 -16.23
CA ASN A 281 10.68 -1.35 -17.64
C ASN A 281 10.65 0.06 -18.29
N CYS A 282 10.10 1.04 -17.57
CA CYS A 282 10.00 2.40 -18.07
C CYS A 282 11.39 3.06 -18.17
N GLN A 283 12.28 2.86 -17.18
CA GLN A 283 13.65 3.36 -17.20
C GLN A 283 14.43 2.81 -18.41
N ALA A 284 14.34 1.50 -18.67
CA ALA A 284 15.03 0.89 -19.81
C ALA A 284 14.60 1.50 -21.16
N GLN A 285 13.32 1.84 -21.31
CA GLN A 285 12.82 2.53 -22.50
C GLN A 285 13.28 4.00 -22.58
N PHE A 286 13.43 4.68 -21.44
CA PHE A 286 14.00 6.03 -21.38
C PHE A 286 15.49 6.05 -21.71
N ASP A 287 16.26 5.06 -21.26
CA ASP A 287 17.68 4.94 -21.57
C ASP A 287 17.90 4.81 -23.09
N GLN A 288 17.12 3.94 -23.74
CA GLN A 288 17.12 3.80 -25.21
C GLN A 288 16.69 5.09 -25.92
N ALA A 289 15.69 5.79 -25.39
CA ALA A 289 15.26 7.09 -25.92
C ALA A 289 16.33 8.18 -25.74
N GLY A 290 17.12 8.09 -24.67
CA GLY A 290 18.23 8.99 -24.37
C GLY A 290 19.40 8.85 -25.33
N GLU A 291 19.78 7.62 -25.68
CA GLU A 291 20.79 7.36 -26.72
C GLU A 291 20.37 7.98 -28.06
N THR A 292 19.11 7.76 -28.45
CA THR A 292 18.56 8.31 -29.70
C THR A 292 18.49 9.84 -29.71
N PHE A 293 18.30 10.45 -28.53
CA PHE A 293 18.23 11.92 -28.39
C PHE A 293 19.58 12.60 -28.62
N PHE A 294 20.68 12.00 -28.19
CA PHE A 294 22.03 12.53 -28.45
C PHE A 294 22.43 12.43 -29.92
N GLU A 295 21.93 11.42 -30.64
CA GLU A 295 22.15 11.30 -32.08
C GLU A 295 21.36 12.33 -32.88
N ASP A 296 20.11 12.61 -32.49
CA ASP A 296 19.22 13.54 -33.19
C ASP A 296 18.20 14.21 -32.24
N PRO A 297 18.45 15.46 -31.81
CA PRO A 297 17.54 16.17 -30.90
C PRO A 297 16.12 16.35 -31.43
N ASP A 298 15.93 16.44 -32.76
CA ASP A 298 14.60 16.64 -33.36
C ASP A 298 13.73 15.36 -33.27
N LYS A 299 14.35 14.20 -32.99
CA LYS A 299 13.64 12.93 -32.83
C LYS A 299 13.11 12.68 -31.42
N LEU A 300 13.30 13.60 -30.46
CA LEU A 300 12.82 13.44 -29.08
C LEU A 300 11.33 13.06 -29.02
N GLU A 301 10.48 13.74 -29.80
CA GLU A 301 9.04 13.46 -29.82
C GLU A 301 8.71 12.04 -30.34
N LYS A 302 9.53 11.51 -31.25
CA LYS A 302 9.37 10.17 -31.79
C LYS A 302 9.90 9.12 -30.81
N SER A 303 11.02 9.39 -30.14
CA SER A 303 11.64 8.45 -29.20
C SER A 303 10.79 8.24 -27.95
N VAL A 304 10.02 9.25 -27.50
CA VAL A 304 9.13 9.13 -26.33
C VAL A 304 7.67 8.83 -26.70
N ARG A 305 7.38 8.42 -27.95
CA ARG A 305 6.00 8.11 -28.37
C ARG A 305 5.41 6.93 -27.60
N TRP A 306 6.23 5.94 -27.25
CA TRP A 306 5.83 4.77 -26.48
C TRP A 306 5.19 5.17 -25.14
N TYR A 307 5.71 6.22 -24.48
CA TYR A 307 5.23 6.72 -23.20
C TYR A 307 3.71 6.98 -23.18
N PHE A 308 3.22 7.71 -24.18
CA PHE A 308 1.79 8.05 -24.24
C PHE A 308 0.94 6.86 -24.70
N ASN A 309 1.50 5.98 -25.54
CA ASN A 309 0.82 4.75 -25.96
C ASN A 309 0.63 3.81 -24.76
N ASP A 310 1.65 3.67 -23.91
CA ASP A 310 1.60 2.85 -22.70
C ASP A 310 0.58 3.40 -21.71
N LEU A 311 0.62 4.71 -21.42
CA LEU A 311 -0.37 5.34 -20.56
C LEU A 311 -1.79 5.19 -21.10
N ASN A 312 -1.99 5.29 -22.42
CA ASN A 312 -3.29 5.06 -23.03
C ASN A 312 -3.71 3.57 -22.95
N THR A 313 -2.77 2.64 -23.10
CA THR A 313 -2.98 1.20 -22.93
C THR A 313 -3.43 0.89 -21.51
N VAL A 314 -2.77 1.47 -20.51
CA VAL A 314 -3.16 1.34 -19.08
C VAL A 314 -4.53 1.95 -18.84
N LYS A 315 -4.81 3.12 -19.43
CA LYS A 315 -6.09 3.81 -19.27
C LYS A 315 -7.27 2.99 -19.79
N LEU A 316 -7.14 2.41 -20.98
CA LEU A 316 -8.24 1.72 -21.66
C LEU A 316 -8.33 0.23 -21.29
N GLY A 317 -7.19 -0.45 -21.16
CA GLY A 317 -7.12 -1.90 -21.01
C GLY A 317 -6.89 -2.40 -19.59
N MET A 318 -6.14 -1.68 -18.76
CA MET A 318 -5.68 -2.20 -17.46
C MET A 318 -6.58 -1.81 -16.28
N GLN A 319 -7.30 -0.67 -16.37
CA GLN A 319 -8.12 -0.17 -15.25
C GLN A 319 -9.21 -1.14 -14.78
N THR A 320 -9.77 -1.96 -15.68
CA THR A 320 -10.82 -2.94 -15.36
C THR A 320 -10.28 -4.26 -14.85
N LEU A 321 -9.00 -4.55 -15.09
CA LEU A 321 -8.36 -5.83 -14.79
C LEU A 321 -7.71 -5.85 -13.40
N MET A 322 -7.51 -4.69 -12.80
CA MET A 322 -6.84 -4.54 -11.50
C MET A 322 -7.77 -3.98 -10.42
N PRO A 323 -7.46 -4.21 -9.13
CA PRO A 323 -8.25 -3.70 -8.02
C PRO A 323 -8.40 -2.17 -8.05
N LYS A 324 -9.64 -1.67 -7.93
CA LYS A 324 -9.94 -0.23 -7.95
C LYS A 324 -9.19 0.56 -6.87
N LYS A 325 -8.87 -0.10 -5.75
CA LYS A 325 -8.12 0.48 -4.62
C LYS A 325 -6.72 0.97 -5.03
N TRP A 326 -6.09 0.33 -6.03
CA TRP A 326 -4.75 0.71 -6.49
C TRP A 326 -4.73 1.94 -7.37
N ARG A 327 -5.88 2.36 -7.92
CA ARG A 327 -5.97 3.48 -8.87
C ARG A 327 -4.86 3.42 -9.91
N ILE A 328 -4.72 2.26 -10.56
CA ILE A 328 -3.53 1.88 -11.34
C ILE A 328 -3.09 2.95 -12.35
N PHE A 329 -4.03 3.59 -13.04
CA PHE A 329 -3.72 4.67 -13.97
C PHE A 329 -3.01 5.85 -13.30
N LYS A 330 -3.47 6.28 -12.10
CA LYS A 330 -2.80 7.36 -11.35
C LYS A 330 -1.41 6.94 -10.90
N THR A 331 -1.23 5.69 -10.49
CA THR A 331 0.07 5.14 -10.08
C THR A 331 1.05 5.11 -11.24
N TYR A 332 0.63 4.61 -12.41
CA TYR A 332 1.43 4.66 -13.63
C TYR A 332 1.80 6.10 -14.02
N VAL A 333 0.83 7.02 -14.02
CA VAL A 333 1.07 8.43 -14.31
C VAL A 333 2.11 9.03 -13.35
N GLY A 334 2.02 8.74 -12.04
CA GLY A 334 2.98 9.23 -11.05
C GLY A 334 4.40 8.71 -11.30
N ILE A 335 4.55 7.40 -11.52
CA ILE A 335 5.84 6.77 -11.82
C ILE A 335 6.43 7.33 -13.13
N TYR A 336 5.64 7.30 -14.20
CA TYR A 336 6.06 7.74 -15.52
C TYR A 336 6.40 9.24 -15.53
N HIS A 337 5.66 10.06 -14.77
CA HIS A 337 5.94 11.49 -14.68
C HIS A 337 7.25 11.76 -13.96
N LYS A 338 7.50 11.09 -12.83
CA LYS A 338 8.77 11.17 -12.10
C LYS A 338 9.95 10.77 -13.00
N LEU A 339 9.82 9.67 -13.74
CA LEU A 339 10.88 9.22 -14.66
C LEU A 339 11.10 10.19 -15.82
N MET A 340 10.04 10.79 -16.37
CA MET A 340 10.18 11.84 -17.39
C MET A 340 10.88 13.08 -16.84
N HIS A 341 10.55 13.49 -15.62
CA HIS A 341 11.22 14.58 -14.92
C HIS A 341 12.72 14.27 -14.75
N ASP A 342 13.03 13.11 -14.19
CA ASP A 342 14.41 12.69 -13.93
C ASP A 342 15.20 12.56 -15.24
N PHE A 343 14.57 12.03 -16.30
CA PHE A 343 15.14 11.96 -17.63
C PHE A 343 15.48 13.36 -18.17
N LEU A 344 14.53 14.30 -18.22
CA LEU A 344 14.78 15.64 -18.74
C LEU A 344 15.79 16.42 -17.88
N MET A 345 15.69 16.32 -16.56
CA MET A 345 16.63 16.95 -15.65
C MET A 345 18.05 16.41 -15.83
N SER A 346 18.21 15.10 -16.03
CA SER A 346 19.53 14.51 -16.34
C SER A 346 20.13 15.09 -17.62
N LYS A 347 19.31 15.42 -18.63
CA LYS A 347 19.80 16.04 -19.88
C LYS A 347 20.08 17.52 -19.74
N VAL A 348 19.26 18.26 -18.97
CA VAL A 348 19.49 19.69 -18.71
C VAL A 348 20.77 19.92 -17.89
N GLN A 349 21.16 18.96 -17.06
CA GLN A 349 22.38 19.03 -16.24
C GLN A 349 23.63 18.48 -16.95
N ASP A 350 23.51 17.97 -18.18
CA ASP A 350 24.64 17.42 -18.93
C ASP A 350 25.46 18.54 -19.60
N ASP A 351 26.77 18.56 -19.37
CA ASP A 351 27.70 19.55 -19.91
C ASP A 351 27.85 19.46 -21.45
N GLN A 352 27.38 18.37 -22.09
CA GLN A 352 27.43 18.18 -23.54
C GLN A 352 26.22 18.75 -24.30
N LEU A 353 25.36 19.53 -23.63
CA LEU A 353 24.11 19.99 -24.20
C LEU A 353 24.32 21.06 -25.28
N ASN A 354 24.24 20.67 -26.55
CA ASN A 354 24.29 21.65 -27.66
C ASN A 354 23.02 22.52 -27.71
N PRO A 355 23.08 23.77 -28.23
CA PRO A 355 21.92 24.66 -28.36
C PRO A 355 20.66 24.03 -29.02
N PRO A 356 20.76 23.15 -30.04
CA PRO A 356 19.60 22.46 -30.59
C PRO A 356 18.87 21.54 -29.59
N HIS A 357 19.61 20.87 -28.70
CA HIS A 357 19.03 20.00 -27.67
C HIS A 357 18.26 20.80 -26.61
N MET A 358 18.78 21.97 -26.20
CA MET A 358 18.09 22.89 -25.28
C MET A 358 16.74 23.32 -25.85
N LEU A 359 16.71 23.72 -27.12
CA LEU A 359 15.48 24.17 -27.77
C LEU A 359 14.47 23.03 -27.94
N ALA A 360 14.94 21.81 -28.26
CA ALA A 360 14.10 20.63 -28.35
C ALA A 360 13.41 20.30 -27.01
N ILE A 361 14.14 20.40 -25.89
CA ILE A 361 13.59 20.18 -24.55
C ILE A 361 12.53 21.24 -24.22
N VAL A 362 12.81 22.54 -24.42
CA VAL A 362 11.84 23.61 -24.11
C VAL A 362 10.57 23.48 -24.95
N HIS A 363 10.70 23.20 -26.25
CA HIS A 363 9.52 22.95 -27.10
C HIS A 363 8.75 21.68 -26.70
N TRP A 364 9.43 20.70 -26.11
CA TRP A 364 8.81 19.47 -25.65
C TRP A 364 7.93 19.68 -24.42
N VAL A 365 8.30 20.57 -23.50
CA VAL A 365 7.54 20.79 -22.25
C VAL A 365 6.09 21.22 -22.53
N ALA A 366 5.88 22.21 -23.38
CA ALA A 366 4.53 22.64 -23.77
C ALA A 366 3.73 21.52 -24.44
N LYS A 367 4.39 20.71 -25.28
CA LYS A 367 3.76 19.55 -25.95
C LYS A 367 3.42 18.43 -24.96
N TYR A 368 4.26 18.21 -23.95
CA TYR A 368 4.07 17.19 -22.92
C TYR A 368 2.78 17.46 -22.15
N TYR A 369 2.61 18.66 -21.60
CA TYR A 369 1.40 19.02 -20.85
C TYR A 369 0.15 18.98 -21.73
N ALA A 370 0.24 19.41 -22.99
CA ALA A 370 -0.87 19.30 -23.93
C ALA A 370 -1.26 17.83 -24.24
N LYS A 371 -0.30 16.91 -24.30
CA LYS A 371 -0.57 15.47 -24.49
C LYS A 371 -1.09 14.81 -23.22
N MET A 372 -0.62 15.20 -22.04
CA MET A 372 -1.13 14.73 -20.76
C MET A 372 -2.57 15.18 -20.51
N ASP A 373 -2.91 16.42 -20.88
CA ASP A 373 -4.27 16.94 -20.80
C ASP A 373 -5.24 16.14 -21.69
N LYS A 374 -4.81 15.78 -22.92
CA LYS A 374 -5.57 14.86 -23.79
C LYS A 374 -5.78 13.47 -23.19
N LEU A 375 -4.85 13.00 -22.37
CA LEU A 375 -5.00 11.75 -21.61
C LEU A 375 -5.90 11.91 -20.38
N GLY A 376 -6.39 13.13 -20.08
CA GLY A 376 -7.27 13.43 -18.97
C GLY A 376 -6.55 13.64 -17.63
N VAL A 377 -5.25 13.96 -17.68
CA VAL A 377 -4.46 14.31 -16.49
C VAL A 377 -4.18 15.81 -16.54
N SER A 378 -4.71 16.55 -15.56
CA SER A 378 -4.48 18.00 -15.48
C SER A 378 -3.07 18.32 -15.00
N ALA A 379 -2.53 19.48 -15.42
CA ALA A 379 -1.21 19.94 -15.00
C ALA A 379 -1.07 20.04 -13.46
N ASP A 380 -2.15 20.38 -12.76
CA ASP A 380 -2.18 20.46 -11.28
C ASP A 380 -1.96 19.11 -10.57
N GLN A 381 -2.11 17.98 -11.29
CA GLN A 381 -1.86 16.64 -10.74
C GLN A 381 -0.42 16.17 -10.98
N LEU A 382 0.36 16.92 -11.77
CA LEU A 382 1.71 16.60 -12.20
C LEU A 382 2.70 17.48 -11.43
N HIS A 383 3.11 16.99 -10.26
CA HIS A 383 4.13 17.60 -9.42
C HIS A 383 5.25 16.59 -9.14
N PRO A 384 6.53 17.00 -9.20
CA PRO A 384 7.06 18.34 -9.54
C PRO A 384 6.85 18.75 -11.01
N HIS A 385 7.11 20.00 -11.38
CA HIS A 385 7.07 20.40 -12.79
C HIS A 385 8.08 19.57 -13.60
N VAL A 386 7.79 19.23 -14.85
CA VAL A 386 8.61 18.27 -15.63
C VAL A 386 10.09 18.69 -15.82
N ILE A 387 10.40 19.97 -15.59
CA ILE A 387 11.76 20.54 -15.55
C ILE A 387 11.94 21.61 -14.45
N ASP A 388 11.16 21.54 -13.36
CA ASP A 388 11.27 22.48 -12.23
C ASP A 388 11.18 23.98 -12.61
N ASP A 389 10.29 24.35 -13.54
CA ASP A 389 10.15 25.72 -14.05
C ASP A 389 11.43 26.38 -14.61
N ARG A 390 12.48 25.59 -14.92
CA ARG A 390 13.78 26.08 -15.43
C ARG A 390 13.75 26.50 -16.91
N GLU A 391 12.56 26.65 -17.52
CA GLU A 391 12.42 27.06 -18.92
C GLU A 391 13.15 28.38 -19.21
N ALA A 392 12.96 29.37 -18.35
CA ALA A 392 13.59 30.69 -18.51
C ALA A 392 15.12 30.63 -18.41
N ASP A 393 15.64 29.75 -17.54
CA ASP A 393 17.07 29.55 -17.35
C ASP A 393 17.71 28.87 -18.57
N ILE A 394 17.08 27.79 -19.07
CA ILE A 394 17.53 27.08 -20.27
C ILE A 394 17.52 28.01 -21.50
N ILE A 395 16.48 28.84 -21.65
CA ILE A 395 16.42 29.83 -22.73
C ILE A 395 17.54 30.88 -22.60
N ARG A 396 17.89 31.27 -21.37
CA ARG A 396 18.97 32.23 -21.11
C ARG A 396 20.34 31.64 -21.42
N GLU A 397 20.60 30.39 -21.04
CA GLU A 397 21.82 29.66 -21.41
C GLU A 397 21.95 29.49 -22.92
N TYR A 398 20.87 29.05 -23.58
CA TYR A 398 20.80 28.95 -25.04
C TYR A 398 21.17 30.26 -25.74
N ARG A 399 20.59 31.39 -25.29
CA ARG A 399 20.92 32.73 -25.84
C ARG A 399 22.37 33.10 -25.62
N THR A 400 22.93 32.78 -24.46
CA THR A 400 24.33 33.08 -24.13
C THR A 400 25.28 32.27 -25.00
N LEU A 401 25.03 30.98 -25.19
CA LEU A 401 25.83 30.10 -26.05
C LEU A 401 25.77 30.52 -27.52
N ILE A 402 24.61 30.91 -28.04
CA ILE A 402 24.50 31.42 -29.40
C ILE A 402 25.20 32.76 -29.57
N THR A 403 25.05 33.69 -28.62
CA THR A 403 25.71 34.99 -28.71
C THR A 403 27.23 34.81 -28.73
N ASN A 404 27.77 33.95 -27.87
CA ASN A 404 29.20 33.61 -27.86
C ASN A 404 29.67 32.91 -29.16
N ALA A 405 28.83 32.07 -29.77
CA ALA A 405 29.13 31.39 -31.03
C ALA A 405 29.00 32.29 -32.27
N VAL A 406 28.30 33.43 -32.17
CA VAL A 406 28.16 34.44 -33.22
C VAL A 406 29.20 35.55 -33.08
N GLU A 407 29.72 35.79 -31.87
CA GLU A 407 30.81 36.74 -31.60
C GLU A 407 32.22 36.17 -31.89
N GLN A 408 32.36 34.84 -32.04
CA GLN A 408 33.52 34.17 -32.61
C GLN A 408 33.38 34.00 -34.12
#